data_AF-A0A6M3L718-F1
#
_entry.id   AF-A0A6M3L718-F1
#
_cell.length_a   1.000
_cell.length_b   1.000
_cell.length_c   1.000
_cell.angle_alpha   90.00
_cell.angle_beta   90.00
_cell.angle_gamma   90.00
#
_symmetry.space_group_name_H-M   'P 1'
#
loop_
_entity.id
_entity.type
_entity.pdbx_description
1 polymer ?
#
loop_
_entity_poly.entity_id
_entity_poly.type
_entity_poly.pdbx_seq_one_letter_code
_entity_poly.pdbx_strand_id
1 'polypeptide(L)'
;MPKGIFKRKPHTKETKEKQRQSALNRPSFTEKHKERMREAHLKNPTRYWSGKKRPPFSEEWKKKISKGTKGKNNPMYGIIGKNHWNWQGGKSFEPYSVDWTDDLKESIRKRDDYVCQTCGIHQDELVSIHKKLDVHHIDYDKDNLNPKNLISLCKSCHMKTNYNREYWINIF
;
A
#
# COMPACT_ATOMS: atom_id res chain seq x y z
N MET A 1 -9.44 -2.42 33.62
CA MET A 1 -9.53 -3.70 32.87
C MET A 1 -9.28 -3.44 31.39
N PRO A 2 -8.38 -4.17 30.72
CA PRO A 2 -8.10 -3.96 29.30
C PRO A 2 -9.32 -4.32 28.47
N LYS A 3 -9.79 -3.39 27.62
CA LYS A 3 -10.85 -3.66 26.65
C LYS A 3 -10.31 -4.66 25.63
N GLY A 4 -10.69 -5.92 25.78
CA GLY A 4 -10.26 -7.01 24.90
C GLY A 4 -10.52 -6.69 23.44
N ILE A 5 -9.56 -7.03 22.58
CA ILE A 5 -9.72 -7.03 21.13
C ILE A 5 -10.88 -7.99 20.82
N PHE A 6 -12.06 -7.46 20.51
CA PHE A 6 -13.15 -8.28 19.98
C PHE A 6 -12.69 -8.87 18.64
N LYS A 7 -12.13 -10.08 18.66
CA LYS A 7 -11.87 -10.84 17.44
C LYS A 7 -13.23 -11.07 16.78
N ARG A 8 -13.49 -10.41 15.65
CA ARG A 8 -14.68 -10.67 14.83
C ARG A 8 -14.65 -12.16 14.47
N LYS A 9 -15.56 -12.95 15.03
CA LYS A 9 -15.68 -14.36 14.68
C LYS A 9 -16.04 -14.45 13.19
N PRO A 10 -15.34 -15.26 12.38
CA PRO A 10 -15.72 -15.44 10.99
C PRO A 10 -17.15 -15.98 10.92
N HIS A 11 -17.97 -15.42 10.02
CA HIS A 11 -19.31 -15.93 9.78
C HIS A 11 -19.27 -17.40 9.39
N THR A 12 -20.21 -18.19 9.92
CA THR A 12 -20.38 -19.60 9.54
C THR A 12 -20.71 -19.71 8.05
N LYS A 13 -20.43 -20.87 7.45
CA LYS A 13 -20.81 -21.15 6.04
C LYS A 13 -22.29 -20.88 5.80
N GLU A 14 -23.13 -21.31 6.74
CA GLU A 14 -24.58 -21.06 6.72
C GLU A 14 -24.91 -19.56 6.74
N THR A 15 -24.24 -18.76 7.57
CA THR A 15 -24.47 -17.31 7.63
C THR A 15 -24.04 -16.63 6.34
N LYS A 16 -22.92 -17.05 5.76
CA LYS A 16 -22.46 -16.55 4.45
C LYS A 16 -23.46 -16.88 3.34
N GLU A 17 -24.01 -18.09 3.35
CA GLU A 17 -25.02 -18.50 2.36
C GLU A 17 -26.34 -17.73 2.55
N LYS A 18 -26.81 -17.54 3.79
CA LYS A 18 -27.99 -16.68 4.07
C LYS A 18 -27.80 -15.25 3.57
N GLN A 19 -26.62 -14.67 3.77
CA GLN A 19 -26.29 -13.33 3.26
C GLN A 19 -26.28 -13.30 1.73
N ARG A 20 -25.71 -14.34 1.09
CA ARG A 20 -25.69 -14.48 -0.37
C ARG A 20 -27.10 -14.56 -0.95
N GLN A 21 -27.95 -15.42 -0.41
CA GLN A 21 -29.34 -15.58 -0.84
C GLN A 21 -30.15 -14.29 -0.62
N SER A 22 -29.94 -13.60 0.50
CA SER A 22 -30.56 -12.29 0.74
C SER A 22 -30.13 -11.23 -0.26
N ALA A 23 -28.87 -11.25 -0.71
CA ALA A 23 -28.37 -10.32 -1.72
C ALA A 23 -28.94 -10.62 -3.12
N LEU A 24 -29.05 -11.90 -3.49
CA LEU A 24 -29.67 -12.33 -4.75
C LEU A 24 -31.16 -11.95 -4.82
N ASN A 25 -31.87 -12.06 -3.69
CA ASN A 25 -33.28 -11.71 -3.58
C ASN A 25 -33.52 -10.21 -3.31
N ARG A 26 -32.47 -9.38 -3.31
CA ARG A 26 -32.62 -7.95 -3.05
C ARG A 26 -33.27 -7.28 -4.27
N PRO A 27 -34.51 -6.77 -4.17
CA PRO A 27 -35.14 -6.10 -5.30
C PRO A 27 -34.35 -4.86 -5.67
N SER A 28 -34.25 -4.59 -6.98
CA SER A 28 -33.75 -3.30 -7.46
C SER A 28 -34.59 -2.18 -6.86
N PHE A 29 -33.97 -1.04 -6.60
CA PHE A 29 -34.71 0.16 -6.27
C PHE A 29 -35.73 0.48 -7.36
N THR A 30 -36.94 0.86 -6.93
CA THR A 30 -37.98 1.36 -7.84
C THR A 30 -37.54 2.68 -8.45
N GLU A 31 -38.08 3.03 -9.62
CA GLU A 31 -37.79 4.32 -10.26
C GLU A 31 -38.12 5.52 -9.34
N LYS A 32 -39.23 5.45 -8.60
CA LYS A 32 -39.59 6.46 -7.58
C LYS A 32 -38.53 6.60 -6.48
N HIS A 33 -37.90 5.50 -6.05
CA HIS A 33 -36.82 5.53 -5.07
C HIS A 33 -35.55 6.15 -5.67
N LYS A 34 -35.20 5.79 -6.91
CA LYS A 34 -34.05 6.36 -7.63
C LYS A 34 -34.21 7.87 -7.82
N GLU A 35 -35.40 8.33 -8.21
CA GLU A 35 -35.69 9.77 -8.38
C GLU A 35 -35.57 10.52 -7.05
N ARG A 36 -36.14 10.00 -5.96
CA ARG A 36 -35.99 10.59 -4.62
C ARG A 36 -34.52 10.71 -4.19
N MET A 37 -33.68 9.70 -4.48
CA MET A 37 -32.24 9.75 -4.18
C MET A 37 -31.52 10.79 -5.05
N ARG A 38 -31.92 10.94 -6.32
CA ARG A 38 -31.41 11.98 -7.22
C ARG A 38 -31.75 13.38 -6.73
N GLU A 39 -33.02 13.63 -6.40
CA GLU A 39 -33.49 14.89 -5.81
C GLU A 39 -32.74 15.23 -4.52
N ALA A 40 -32.53 14.25 -3.63
CA ALA A 40 -31.79 14.44 -2.39
C ALA A 40 -30.31 14.84 -2.63
N HIS A 41 -29.64 14.22 -3.61
CA HIS A 41 -28.27 14.59 -3.98
C HIS A 41 -28.18 15.95 -4.67
N LEU A 42 -29.21 16.36 -5.43
CA LEU A 42 -29.28 17.70 -6.02
C LEU A 42 -29.51 18.77 -4.95
N LYS A 43 -30.35 18.48 -3.95
CA LYS A 43 -30.65 19.39 -2.84
C LYS A 43 -29.47 19.54 -1.87
N ASN A 44 -28.74 18.46 -1.63
CA ASN A 44 -27.54 18.43 -0.80
C ASN A 44 -26.36 17.90 -1.61
N PRO A 45 -25.77 18.72 -2.51
CA PRO A 45 -24.63 18.28 -3.28
C PRO A 45 -23.50 17.92 -2.31
N THR A 46 -23.13 16.64 -2.29
CA THR A 46 -22.06 16.04 -1.46
C THR A 46 -20.68 16.65 -1.71
N ARG A 47 -20.61 17.64 -2.60
CA ARG A 47 -19.44 18.39 -3.07
C ARG A 47 -19.23 19.73 -2.37
N TYR A 48 -19.70 19.91 -1.12
CA TYR A 48 -19.44 21.17 -0.37
C TYR A 48 -17.95 21.59 -0.40
N TRP A 49 -17.03 20.62 -0.43
CA TRP A 49 -15.58 20.84 -0.47
C TRP A 49 -14.96 20.83 -1.88
N SER A 50 -15.75 20.61 -2.94
CA SER A 50 -15.24 20.64 -4.32
C SER A 50 -14.77 22.05 -4.66
N GLY A 51 -13.49 22.20 -5.01
CA GLY A 51 -12.87 23.50 -5.27
C GLY A 51 -12.62 24.38 -4.04
N LYS A 52 -12.99 23.94 -2.83
CA LYS A 52 -12.72 24.69 -1.59
C LYS A 52 -11.52 24.10 -0.84
N LYS A 53 -10.63 24.97 -0.36
CA LYS A 53 -9.56 24.57 0.56
C LYS A 53 -10.19 24.17 1.90
N ARG A 54 -9.89 22.96 2.38
CA ARG A 54 -10.36 22.51 3.70
C ARG A 54 -9.67 23.37 4.78
N PRO A 55 -10.39 23.81 5.83
CA PRO A 55 -9.77 24.51 6.94
C PRO A 55 -8.74 23.59 7.61
N PRO A 56 -7.66 24.16 8.16
CA PRO A 56 -6.68 23.38 8.91
C PRO A 56 -7.36 22.73 10.12
N PHE A 57 -6.94 21.51 10.46
CA PHE A 57 -7.41 20.84 11.67
C PHE A 57 -7.02 21.63 12.93
N SER A 58 -7.89 21.62 13.94
CA SER A 58 -7.59 22.23 15.24
C SER A 58 -6.40 21.55 15.92
N GLU A 59 -5.66 22.30 16.74
CA GLU A 59 -4.54 21.76 17.52
C GLU A 59 -4.98 20.63 18.46
N GLU A 60 -6.18 20.75 19.04
CA GLU A 60 -6.76 19.70 19.88
C GLU A 60 -6.99 18.40 19.09
N TRP A 61 -7.54 18.49 17.88
CA TRP A 61 -7.73 17.33 17.02
C TRP A 61 -6.40 16.68 16.63
N LYS A 62 -5.39 17.49 16.27
CA LYS A 62 -4.03 17.00 15.97
C LYS A 62 -3.44 16.26 17.16
N LYS A 63 -3.58 16.81 18.39
CA LYS A 63 -3.13 16.16 19.63
C LYS A 63 -3.87 14.85 19.88
N LYS A 64 -5.19 14.80 19.66
CA LYS A 64 -5.99 13.59 19.83
C LYS A 64 -5.54 12.48 18.87
N ILE A 65 -5.35 12.80 17.59
CA ILE A 65 -4.82 11.84 16.60
C ILE A 65 -3.41 11.40 17.01
N SER A 66 -2.53 12.34 17.37
CA SER A 66 -1.15 11.99 17.78
C SER A 66 -1.11 11.08 19.00
N LYS A 67 -2.05 11.19 19.94
CA LYS A 67 -2.13 10.28 21.10
C LYS A 67 -2.50 8.85 20.68
N GLY A 68 -3.35 8.69 19.66
CA GLY A 68 -3.76 7.38 19.14
C GLY A 68 -2.68 6.66 18.33
N THR A 69 -1.75 7.39 17.71
CA THR A 69 -0.70 6.80 16.85
C THR A 69 0.62 6.53 17.56
N LYS A 70 0.73 6.88 18.86
CA LYS A 70 1.97 6.76 19.64
C LYS A 70 1.87 5.72 20.75
N GLY A 71 3.01 5.12 21.06
CA GLY A 71 3.13 4.19 22.18
C GLY A 71 2.12 3.05 22.08
N LYS A 72 1.72 2.51 23.24
CA LYS A 72 0.80 1.37 23.36
C LYS A 72 -0.60 1.61 22.75
N ASN A 73 -0.96 2.85 22.40
CA ASN A 73 -2.24 3.14 21.74
C ASN A 73 -2.24 2.76 20.25
N ASN A 74 -1.06 2.67 19.64
CA ASN A 74 -0.91 2.23 18.27
C ASN A 74 -0.95 0.69 18.23
N PRO A 75 -1.87 0.06 17.46
CA PRO A 75 -1.93 -1.40 17.32
C PRO A 75 -0.62 -2.05 16.84
N MET A 76 0.25 -1.30 16.16
CA MET A 76 1.56 -1.76 15.69
C MET A 76 2.68 -1.56 16.72
N TYR A 77 2.39 -0.98 17.90
CA TYR A 77 3.41 -0.73 18.91
C TYR A 77 3.97 -2.05 19.47
N GLY A 78 5.29 -2.19 19.41
CA GLY A 78 5.99 -3.41 19.83
C GLY A 78 5.90 -4.56 18.82
N ILE A 79 5.18 -4.40 17.71
CA ILE A 79 5.18 -5.34 16.59
C ILE A 79 6.40 -5.04 15.72
N ILE A 80 7.53 -5.61 16.13
CA ILE A 80 8.81 -5.53 15.42
C ILE A 80 9.37 -6.93 15.24
N GLY A 81 10.38 -7.05 14.39
CA GLY A 81 11.09 -8.31 14.30
C GLY A 81 10.20 -9.44 13.80
N LYS A 82 10.46 -10.64 14.32
CA LYS A 82 9.67 -11.86 14.14
C LYS A 82 8.17 -11.73 14.49
N ASN A 83 7.76 -10.71 15.23
CA ASN A 83 6.36 -10.50 15.58
C ASN A 83 5.58 -9.80 14.46
N HIS A 84 6.27 -9.21 13.48
CA HIS A 84 5.64 -8.58 12.33
C HIS A 84 5.25 -9.64 11.29
N TRP A 85 4.02 -9.59 10.78
CA TRP A 85 3.50 -10.59 9.82
C TRP A 85 4.30 -10.66 8.51
N ASN A 86 4.97 -9.56 8.14
CA ASN A 86 5.85 -9.49 6.97
C ASN A 86 7.33 -9.81 7.27
N TRP A 87 7.66 -10.31 8.48
CA TRP A 87 9.03 -10.68 8.79
C TRP A 87 9.43 -11.94 8.04
N GLN A 88 10.51 -11.85 7.27
CA GLN A 88 11.02 -12.95 6.45
C GLN A 88 12.36 -13.48 6.96
N GLY A 89 12.44 -13.82 8.24
CA GLY A 89 13.65 -14.44 8.80
C GLY A 89 14.88 -13.54 8.88
N GLY A 90 14.74 -12.22 8.68
CA GLY A 90 15.89 -11.31 8.67
C GLY A 90 16.59 -11.18 7.31
N LYS A 91 15.97 -11.62 6.21
CA LYS A 91 16.50 -11.45 4.83
C LYS A 91 17.05 -10.06 4.51
N SER A 92 16.50 -9.00 5.11
CA SER A 92 17.03 -7.63 4.94
C SER A 92 18.47 -7.47 5.44
N PHE A 93 18.90 -8.25 6.44
CA PHE A 93 20.23 -8.21 7.05
C PHE A 93 21.27 -9.07 6.34
N GLU A 94 20.84 -9.94 5.40
CA GLU A 94 21.78 -10.71 4.58
C GLU A 94 22.69 -9.74 3.80
N PRO A 95 24.00 -10.01 3.72
CA PRO A 95 24.91 -9.17 2.96
C PRO A 95 24.55 -9.19 1.47
N TYR A 96 24.94 -8.15 0.76
CA TYR A 96 24.99 -8.20 -0.70
C TYR A 96 26.36 -8.75 -1.12
N SER A 97 26.42 -9.37 -2.29
CA SER A 97 27.70 -9.70 -2.95
C SER A 97 28.59 -8.44 -3.10
N VAL A 98 29.91 -8.66 -3.09
CA VAL A 98 30.92 -7.60 -3.33
C VAL A 98 30.73 -6.91 -4.68
N ASP A 99 30.13 -7.62 -5.64
CA ASP A 99 29.85 -7.13 -6.99
C ASP A 99 28.57 -6.29 -7.08
N TRP A 100 27.82 -6.10 -5.99
CA TRP A 100 26.68 -5.19 -5.89
C TRP A 100 27.10 -3.71 -5.81
N THR A 101 27.89 -3.29 -6.79
CA THR A 101 28.55 -1.99 -6.86
C THR A 101 27.59 -0.89 -7.35
N ASP A 102 27.99 0.37 -7.16
CA ASP A 102 27.24 1.50 -7.71
C ASP A 102 27.34 1.57 -9.23
N ASP A 103 28.44 1.10 -9.82
CA ASP A 103 28.61 0.98 -11.27
C ASP A 103 27.62 -0.01 -11.88
N LEU A 104 27.44 -1.19 -11.24
CA LEU A 104 26.43 -2.15 -11.65
C LEU A 104 25.05 -1.49 -11.60
N LYS A 105 24.68 -0.87 -10.47
CA LYS A 105 23.37 -0.22 -10.33
C LYS A 105 23.16 0.88 -11.38
N GLU A 106 24.18 1.68 -11.64
CA GLU A 106 24.12 2.76 -12.63
C GLU A 106 23.96 2.21 -14.06
N SER A 107 24.62 1.09 -14.38
CA SER A 107 24.44 0.41 -15.67
C SER A 107 22.99 -0.05 -15.90
N ILE A 108 22.32 -0.53 -14.84
CA ILE A 108 20.92 -0.94 -14.90
C ILE A 108 20.00 0.28 -15.05
N ARG A 109 20.25 1.37 -14.32
CA ARG A 109 19.49 2.62 -14.50
C ARG A 109 19.63 3.16 -15.91
N LYS A 110 20.84 3.17 -16.47
CA LYS A 110 21.10 3.64 -17.83
C LYS A 110 20.42 2.77 -18.88
N ARG A 111 20.42 1.44 -18.69
CA ARG A 111 19.68 0.51 -19.56
C ARG A 111 18.18 0.82 -19.55
N ASP A 112 17.64 1.11 -18.37
CA ASP A 112 16.22 1.41 -18.14
C ASP A 112 15.87 2.88 -18.45
N ASP A 113 16.77 3.63 -19.10
CA ASP A 113 16.63 5.04 -19.45
C ASP A 113 16.26 5.94 -18.25
N TYR A 114 16.74 5.58 -17.05
CA TYR A 114 16.38 6.25 -15.80
C TYR A 114 14.87 6.34 -15.55
N VAL A 115 14.09 5.42 -16.13
CA VAL A 115 12.63 5.30 -15.97
C VAL A 115 12.29 4.14 -15.04
N CYS A 116 11.37 4.38 -14.10
CA CYS A 116 10.81 3.32 -13.28
C CYS A 116 10.04 2.32 -14.14
N GLN A 117 10.49 1.07 -14.16
CA GLN A 117 9.93 0.02 -15.03
C GLN A 117 8.52 -0.47 -14.61
N THR A 118 7.97 0.04 -13.51
CA THR A 118 6.59 -0.25 -13.08
C THR A 118 5.60 0.88 -13.35
N CYS A 119 6.01 2.14 -13.16
CA CYS A 119 5.08 3.27 -13.24
C CYS A 119 5.46 4.35 -14.27
N GLY A 120 6.60 4.19 -14.95
CA GLY A 120 7.02 5.10 -16.02
C GLY A 120 7.55 6.45 -15.57
N ILE A 121 7.70 6.72 -14.26
CA ILE A 121 8.25 7.99 -13.79
C ILE A 121 9.75 8.07 -14.08
N HIS A 122 10.20 9.15 -14.70
CA HIS A 122 11.61 9.40 -14.89
C HIS A 122 12.26 9.85 -13.57
N GLN A 123 13.55 9.53 -13.38
CA GLN A 123 14.29 9.85 -12.16
C GLN A 123 14.28 11.35 -11.83
N ASP A 124 14.34 12.22 -12.84
CA ASP A 124 14.34 13.68 -12.66
C ASP A 124 13.00 14.24 -12.17
N GLU A 125 11.91 13.48 -12.34
CA GLU A 125 10.58 13.83 -11.84
C GLU A 125 10.38 13.44 -10.37
N LEU A 126 11.37 12.79 -9.74
CA LEU A 126 11.30 12.38 -8.35
C LEU A 126 11.41 13.58 -7.40
N VAL A 127 10.30 13.89 -6.74
CA VAL A 127 10.21 14.92 -5.68
C VAL A 127 10.70 14.43 -4.31
N SER A 128 11.12 13.18 -4.20
CA SER A 128 11.53 12.59 -2.92
C SER A 128 12.98 12.98 -2.57
N ILE A 129 13.34 12.91 -1.28
CA ILE A 129 14.73 13.10 -0.84
C ILE A 129 15.71 12.11 -1.53
N HIS A 130 15.20 10.98 -2.03
CA HIS A 130 15.94 10.04 -2.86
C HIS A 130 15.66 10.39 -4.33
N LYS A 131 16.62 11.07 -4.97
CA LYS A 131 16.54 11.47 -6.39
C LYS A 131 17.06 10.40 -7.36
N LYS A 132 17.23 9.16 -6.91
CA LYS A 132 17.69 8.05 -7.73
C LYS A 132 16.72 6.88 -7.68
N LEU A 133 16.61 6.14 -8.78
CA LEU A 133 15.89 4.86 -8.80
C LEU A 133 16.65 3.80 -7.97
N ASP A 134 15.90 3.00 -7.22
CA ASP A 134 16.41 1.81 -6.55
C ASP A 134 16.57 0.70 -7.61
N VAL A 135 17.64 -0.10 -7.53
CA VAL A 135 17.79 -1.31 -8.36
C VAL A 135 17.37 -2.51 -7.53
N HIS A 136 16.41 -3.27 -8.06
CA HIS A 136 15.75 -4.38 -7.38
C HIS A 136 16.09 -5.72 -8.05
N HIS A 137 16.26 -6.77 -7.23
CA HIS A 137 16.38 -8.15 -7.71
C HIS A 137 14.97 -8.72 -7.91
N ILE A 138 14.65 -9.17 -9.12
CA ILE A 138 13.32 -9.69 -9.49
C ILE A 138 13.00 -10.97 -8.71
N ASP A 139 13.96 -11.88 -8.60
CA ASP A 139 13.85 -13.14 -7.84
C ASP A 139 14.07 -13.00 -6.33
N TYR A 140 14.45 -11.80 -5.86
CA TYR A 140 14.83 -11.48 -4.48
C TYR A 140 16.04 -12.25 -3.94
N ASP A 141 16.84 -12.85 -4.81
CA ASP A 141 18.15 -13.41 -4.49
C ASP A 141 19.21 -12.31 -4.66
N LYS A 142 19.88 -11.95 -3.56
CA LYS A 142 20.88 -10.87 -3.54
C LYS A 142 22.19 -11.23 -4.25
N ASP A 143 22.39 -12.51 -4.52
CA ASP A 143 23.59 -13.01 -5.22
C ASP A 143 23.36 -13.14 -6.73
N ASN A 144 22.11 -13.09 -7.20
CA ASN A 144 21.79 -13.15 -8.63
C ASN A 144 21.92 -11.77 -9.30
N LEU A 145 23.15 -11.43 -9.66
CA LEU A 145 23.52 -10.17 -10.29
C LEU A 145 23.35 -10.15 -11.82
N ASN A 146 22.66 -11.12 -12.41
CA ASN A 146 22.37 -11.10 -13.84
C ASN A 146 21.59 -9.83 -14.17
N PRO A 147 22.04 -8.97 -15.12
CA PRO A 147 21.31 -7.77 -15.47
C PRO A 147 19.83 -8.01 -15.80
N LYS A 148 19.48 -9.16 -16.38
CA LYS A 148 18.09 -9.54 -16.67
C LYS A 148 17.24 -9.79 -15.41
N ASN A 149 17.86 -10.09 -14.27
CA ASN A 149 17.22 -10.21 -12.97
C ASN A 149 17.16 -8.87 -12.21
N LEU A 150 17.72 -7.80 -12.75
CA LEU A 150 17.78 -6.49 -12.11
C LEU A 150 16.85 -5.50 -12.82
N ILE A 151 16.13 -4.70 -12.03
CA ILE A 151 15.12 -3.76 -12.53
C ILE A 151 15.17 -2.42 -11.77
N SER A 152 15.07 -1.30 -12.50
CA SER A 152 15.05 0.05 -11.91
C SER A 152 13.65 0.46 -11.48
N LEU A 153 13.48 0.82 -10.20
CA LEU A 153 12.20 1.16 -9.59
C LEU A 153 12.26 2.47 -8.81
N CYS A 154 11.19 3.27 -8.86
CA CYS A 154 11.05 4.40 -7.95
C CYS A 154 10.77 3.90 -6.53
N LYS A 155 11.00 4.75 -5.52
CA LYS A 155 10.85 4.34 -4.11
C LYS A 155 9.49 3.74 -3.79
N SER A 156 8.43 4.34 -4.34
CA SER A 156 7.05 3.88 -4.14
C SER A 156 6.83 2.49 -4.71
N CYS A 157 7.30 2.22 -5.94
CA CYS A 157 7.18 0.90 -6.55
C CYS A 157 8.06 -0.13 -5.87
N HIS A 158 9.31 0.22 -5.54
CA HIS A 158 10.22 -0.67 -4.83
C HIS A 158 9.66 -1.11 -3.45
N MET A 159 8.97 -0.23 -2.73
CA MET A 159 8.29 -0.62 -1.49
C MET A 159 7.14 -1.60 -1.72
N LYS A 160 6.40 -1.48 -2.83
CA LYS A 160 5.31 -2.41 -3.19
C LYS A 160 5.83 -3.78 -3.56
N THR A 161 6.94 -3.87 -4.29
CA THR A 161 7.54 -5.15 -4.70
C THR A 161 8.07 -5.94 -3.50
N ASN A 162 8.37 -5.31 -2.37
CA ASN A 162 8.82 -6.03 -1.18
C ASN A 162 7.71 -6.85 -0.47
N TYR A 163 6.44 -6.71 -0.88
CA TYR A 163 5.30 -7.50 -0.40
C TYR A 163 4.71 -8.35 -1.53
N ASN A 164 4.16 -9.53 -1.18
CA ASN A 164 3.58 -10.48 -2.15
C ASN A 164 4.55 -10.83 -3.29
N ARG A 165 5.76 -11.28 -2.92
CA ARG A 165 6.89 -11.49 -3.85
C ARG A 165 6.56 -12.42 -5.02
N GLU A 166 5.80 -13.49 -4.77
CA GLU A 166 5.36 -14.44 -5.80
C GLU A 166 4.57 -13.75 -6.92
N TYR A 167 3.70 -12.79 -6.58
CA TYR A 167 2.99 -12.01 -7.59
C TYR A 167 3.97 -11.21 -8.46
N TRP A 168 4.95 -10.54 -7.87
CA TRP A 168 5.89 -9.69 -8.59
C TRP A 168 6.88 -10.47 -9.45
N ILE A 169 7.33 -11.65 -8.98
CA ILE A 169 8.15 -12.57 -9.79
C ILE A 169 7.45 -12.94 -11.10
N ASN A 170 6.12 -13.11 -11.07
CA ASN A 170 5.34 -13.46 -12.26
C ASN A 170 4.98 -12.27 -13.17
N ILE A 171 5.15 -11.04 -12.68
CA ILE A 171 4.83 -9.81 -13.43
C ILE A 171 6.05 -9.29 -14.21
N PHE A 172 7.25 -9.53 -13.71
CA PHE A 172 8.50 -9.19 -14.36
C PHE A 172 8.98 -10.32 -15.27
#